data_AF-A0A150NIN0-F1
#
_entry.id   AF-A0A150NIN0-F1
#
_cell.length_a   1.000
_cell.length_b   1.000
_cell.length_c   1.000
_cell.angle_alpha   90.00
_cell.angle_beta   90.00
_cell.angle_gamma   90.00
#
_symmetry.space_group_name_H-M   'P 1'
#
loop_
_entity.id
_entity.type
_entity.pdbx_description
1 polymer ?
#
loop_
_entity_poly.entity_id
_entity_poly.type
_entity_poly.pdbx_seq_one_letter_code
_entity_poly.pdbx_strand_id
1 'polypeptide(L)'
;MAQINIKLTEEQKSQIQEIAKEKGLTVTQLVITSILDKEVLYTKNEDFYTKVDRIEDDIDGIENRIENDSIGIENSIYKELYEVLLKQIEQKDTQIDQLHKIIYNKDTLLIEDQKKRNIGGNSGCLAYRK
;
A
#
# COMPACT_ATOMS: atom_id res chain seq x y z
N MET A 1 -26.38 -27.04 4.95
CA MET A 1 -26.69 -25.61 5.16
C MET A 1 -25.45 -24.96 5.74
N ALA A 2 -24.95 -23.89 5.14
CA ALA A 2 -23.77 -23.18 5.65
C ALA A 2 -24.23 -22.00 6.51
N GLN A 3 -23.56 -21.77 7.63
CA GLN A 3 -23.85 -20.66 8.53
C GLN A 3 -22.58 -19.82 8.69
N ILE A 4 -22.72 -18.50 8.55
CA ILE A 4 -21.64 -17.52 8.73
C ILE A 4 -22.01 -16.64 9.93
N ASN A 5 -21.11 -16.56 10.90
CA ASN A 5 -21.27 -15.69 12.07
C ASN A 5 -20.47 -14.40 11.86
N ILE A 6 -21.16 -13.26 11.91
CA ILE A 6 -20.56 -11.93 11.74
C ILE A 6 -20.73 -11.16 13.05
N LYS A 7 -19.64 -10.61 13.57
CA LYS A 7 -19.67 -9.70 14.74
C LYS A 7 -19.82 -8.27 14.23
N LEU A 8 -20.77 -7.54 14.78
CA LEU A 8 -21.09 -6.16 14.42
C LEU A 8 -21.20 -5.31 15.69
N THR A 9 -20.95 -4.01 15.56
CA THR A 9 -21.31 -3.05 16.59
C THR A 9 -22.83 -2.78 16.56
N GLU A 10 -23.39 -2.24 17.64
CA GLU A 10 -24.81 -1.88 17.68
C GLU A 10 -25.17 -0.80 16.64
N GLU A 11 -24.24 0.12 16.36
CA GLU A 11 -24.42 1.14 15.32
C GLU A 11 -24.51 0.52 13.92
N GLN A 12 -23.58 -0.37 13.56
CA GLN A 12 -23.60 -1.07 12.28
C GLN A 12 -24.87 -1.90 12.11
N LYS A 13 -25.30 -2.57 13.18
CA LYS A 13 -26.54 -3.33 13.19
C LYS A 13 -27.77 -2.44 12.95
N SER A 14 -27.80 -1.25 13.56
CA SER A 14 -28.87 -0.28 13.35
C SER A 14 -28.92 0.19 11.90
N GLN A 15 -27.79 0.56 11.31
CA GLN A 15 -27.69 0.99 9.92
C GLN A 15 -28.17 -0.08 8.94
N ILE A 16 -27.74 -1.34 9.14
CA ILE A 16 -28.17 -2.46 8.30
C ILE A 16 -29.69 -2.68 8.40
N GLN A 17 -30.27 -2.53 9.59
CA GLN A 17 -31.71 -2.65 9.77
C GLN A 17 -32.49 -1.53 9.09
N GLU A 18 -31.97 -0.32 9.11
CA GLU A 18 -32.59 0.85 8.46
C GLU A 18 -32.59 0.68 6.94
N ILE A 19 -31.44 0.34 6.35
CA ILE A 19 -31.30 0.09 4.91
C ILE A 19 -32.20 -1.08 4.47
N ALA A 20 -32.30 -2.14 5.29
CA ALA A 20 -33.17 -3.28 4.99
C ALA A 20 -34.65 -2.87 4.96
N LYS A 21 -35.08 -2.03 5.92
CA LYS A 21 -36.46 -1.49 5.96
C LYS A 21 -36.75 -0.60 4.76
N GLU A 22 -35.83 0.29 4.41
CA GLU A 22 -35.97 1.20 3.28
C GLU A 22 -36.10 0.42 1.96
N LYS A 23 -35.33 -0.65 1.79
CA LYS A 23 -35.37 -1.52 0.60
C LYS A 23 -36.47 -2.58 0.64
N GLY A 24 -37.25 -2.67 1.72
CA GLY A 24 -38.28 -3.70 1.89
C GLY A 24 -37.73 -5.13 1.93
N LEU A 25 -36.45 -5.30 2.29
CA LEU A 25 -35.76 -6.59 2.33
C LEU A 25 -35.57 -7.06 3.77
N THR A 26 -35.38 -8.36 3.95
CA THR A 26 -34.89 -8.87 5.24
C THR A 26 -33.39 -8.58 5.37
N VAL A 27 -32.91 -8.37 6.60
CA VAL A 27 -31.48 -8.16 6.89
C VAL A 27 -30.63 -9.27 6.29
N THR A 28 -31.07 -10.54 6.41
CA THR A 28 -30.36 -11.68 5.85
C THR A 28 -30.29 -11.62 4.34
N GLN A 29 -31.40 -11.28 3.67
CA GLN A 29 -31.43 -11.15 2.22
C GLN A 29 -30.54 -10.02 1.74
N LEU A 30 -30.60 -8.86 2.39
CA LEU A 30 -29.72 -7.72 2.11
C LEU A 30 -28.24 -8.10 2.21
N VAL A 31 -27.83 -8.73 3.31
CA VAL A 31 -26.43 -9.13 3.53
C VAL A 31 -25.98 -10.16 2.50
N ILE A 32 -26.82 -11.15 2.20
CA ILE A 32 -26.52 -12.16 1.18
C ILE A 32 -26.37 -11.51 -0.19
N THR A 33 -27.30 -10.64 -0.59
CA THR A 33 -27.21 -9.93 -1.88
C THR A 33 -25.95 -9.08 -1.93
N SER A 34 -25.65 -8.29 -0.89
CA SER A 34 -24.45 -7.44 -0.87
C SER A 34 -23.13 -8.21 -0.93
N ILE A 35 -23.08 -9.45 -0.41
CA ILE A 35 -21.89 -10.30 -0.50
C ILE A 35 -21.80 -11.00 -1.87
N LEU A 36 -22.94 -11.39 -2.44
CA LEU A 36 -23.01 -12.15 -3.69
C LEU A 36 -23.01 -11.27 -4.94
N ASP A 37 -23.27 -9.97 -4.82
CA ASP A 37 -23.27 -9.01 -5.93
C ASP A 37 -21.84 -8.77 -6.44
N LYS A 38 -21.32 -9.76 -7.16
CA LYS A 38 -19.96 -9.82 -7.70
C LYS A 38 -19.74 -8.82 -8.83
N GLU A 39 -20.80 -8.29 -9.45
CA GLU A 39 -20.66 -7.37 -10.58
C GLU A 39 -19.97 -6.08 -10.16
N VAL A 40 -20.21 -5.55 -8.96
CA VAL A 40 -19.60 -4.30 -8.52
C VAL A 40 -18.11 -4.44 -8.16
N LEU A 41 -17.66 -5.65 -7.77
CA LEU A 41 -16.30 -5.84 -7.24
C LEU A 41 -15.24 -6.14 -8.32
N TYR A 42 -15.64 -6.66 -9.49
CA TYR A 42 -14.69 -7.05 -10.54
C TYR A 42 -14.91 -6.40 -11.91
N THR A 43 -16.04 -5.74 -12.18
CA THR A 43 -16.29 -5.12 -13.51
C THR A 43 -15.95 -3.63 -13.59
N LYS A 44 -15.76 -2.93 -12.45
CA LYS A 44 -15.40 -1.50 -12.45
C LYS A 44 -13.96 -1.19 -12.88
N ASN A 45 -13.15 -2.20 -13.21
CA ASN A 45 -11.73 -2.01 -13.53
C ASN A 45 -11.35 -2.07 -15.01
N GLU A 46 -12.26 -2.40 -15.94
CA GLU A 46 -11.87 -2.57 -17.37
C GLU A 46 -12.52 -1.61 -18.38
N ASP A 47 -13.69 -1.01 -18.11
CA ASP A 47 -14.41 -0.24 -19.16
C ASP A 47 -14.39 1.31 -19.00
N PHE A 48 -13.78 1.87 -17.95
CA PHE A 48 -13.86 3.33 -17.69
C PHE A 48 -13.00 4.20 -18.62
N TYR A 49 -12.15 3.61 -19.48
CA TYR A 49 -11.31 4.39 -20.40
C TYR A 49 -11.93 4.65 -21.78
N THR A 50 -13.14 4.19 -22.08
CA THR A 50 -13.67 4.26 -23.48
C THR A 50 -15.08 4.81 -23.69
N LYS A 51 -15.74 5.41 -22.69
CA LYS A 51 -17.05 6.06 -22.89
C LYS A 51 -17.13 7.46 -22.29
N VAL A 52 -16.38 8.38 -22.88
CA VAL A 52 -16.77 9.79 -22.91
C VAL A 52 -17.54 9.98 -24.20
N ASP A 53 -18.88 9.92 -24.13
CA ASP A 53 -19.79 10.77 -24.93
C ASP A 53 -21.25 10.28 -24.84
N ARG A 54 -22.12 11.22 -24.40
CA ARG A 54 -23.60 11.25 -24.44
C ARG A 54 -24.28 10.46 -23.30
N ILE A 55 -25.23 11.00 -22.52
CA ILE A 55 -26.44 11.76 -22.87
C ILE A 55 -26.88 12.65 -21.68
N GLU A 56 -27.56 13.74 -22.03
CA GLU A 56 -28.14 14.85 -21.28
C GLU A 56 -29.26 14.50 -20.27
N ASP A 57 -29.39 15.40 -19.28
CA ASP A 57 -30.59 15.95 -18.63
C ASP A 57 -31.67 15.01 -18.05
N ASP A 58 -31.74 14.93 -16.71
CA ASP A 58 -32.78 15.59 -15.89
C ASP A 58 -32.82 14.98 -14.47
N ILE A 59 -32.82 15.86 -13.44
CA ILE A 59 -33.02 15.56 -11.99
C ILE A 59 -31.83 14.91 -11.23
N ASP A 60 -30.58 15.35 -11.47
CA ASP A 60 -29.41 14.74 -10.79
C ASP A 60 -28.40 15.76 -10.21
N GLY A 61 -28.77 17.04 -10.16
CA GLY A 61 -27.83 18.15 -9.94
C GLY A 61 -27.36 18.40 -8.49
N ILE A 62 -27.94 17.74 -7.49
CA ILE A 62 -27.59 17.96 -6.07
C ILE A 62 -26.76 16.80 -5.50
N GLU A 63 -27.12 15.55 -5.82
CA GLU A 63 -26.40 14.36 -5.37
C GLU A 63 -25.01 14.27 -6.03
N ASN A 64 -24.92 14.58 -7.33
CA ASN A 64 -23.65 14.63 -8.05
C ASN A 64 -22.65 15.64 -7.48
N ARG A 65 -23.07 16.73 -6.82
CA ARG A 65 -22.12 17.72 -6.26
C ARG A 65 -21.40 17.21 -5.03
N ILE A 66 -22.13 16.53 -4.13
CA ILE A 66 -21.57 15.98 -2.89
C ILE A 66 -20.69 14.76 -3.21
N GLU A 67 -21.10 13.93 -4.17
CA GLU A 67 -20.32 12.76 -4.59
C GLU A 67 -19.03 13.18 -5.30
N ASN A 68 -19.06 14.19 -6.18
CA ASN A 68 -17.86 14.72 -6.83
C ASN A 68 -16.87 15.37 -5.84
N ASP A 69 -17.35 16.06 -4.80
CA ASP A 69 -16.49 16.63 -3.76
C ASP A 69 -15.85 15.54 -2.89
N SER A 70 -16.60 14.49 -2.52
CA SER A 70 -16.06 13.35 -1.77
C SER A 70 -15.06 12.53 -2.59
N ILE A 71 -15.32 12.31 -3.89
CA ILE A 71 -14.41 11.64 -4.83
C ILE A 71 -13.14 12.49 -5.05
N GLY A 72 -13.27 13.83 -5.11
CA GLY A 72 -12.13 14.75 -5.21
C GLY A 72 -11.23 14.71 -3.97
N ILE A 73 -11.82 14.67 -2.77
CA ILE A 73 -11.09 14.55 -1.50
C ILE A 73 -10.39 13.20 -1.39
N GLU A 74 -11.08 12.10 -1.70
CA GLU A 74 -10.52 10.76 -1.65
C GLU A 74 -9.35 10.60 -2.65
N ASN A 75 -9.51 11.10 -3.89
CA ASN A 75 -8.44 11.14 -4.87
C ASN A 75 -7.24 12.01 -4.44
N SER A 76 -7.49 13.13 -3.75
CA SER A 76 -6.42 13.97 -3.21
C SER A 76 -5.63 13.23 -2.11
N ILE A 77 -6.32 12.53 -1.21
CA ILE A 77 -5.70 11.76 -0.13
C ILE A 77 -4.87 10.60 -0.70
N TYR A 78 -5.41 9.84 -1.65
CA TYR A 78 -4.65 8.76 -2.29
C TYR A 78 -3.44 9.27 -3.05
N LYS A 79 -3.56 10.42 -3.72
CA LYS A 79 -2.43 11.06 -4.42
C LYS A 79 -1.35 11.48 -3.44
N GLU A 80 -1.71 12.13 -2.34
CA GLU A 80 -0.76 12.53 -1.30
C GLU A 80 -0.06 11.31 -0.67
N LEU A 81 -0.82 10.27 -0.34
CA LEU A 81 -0.28 9.01 0.18
C LEU A 81 0.70 8.37 -0.81
N TYR A 82 0.35 8.35 -2.10
CA TYR A 82 1.20 7.84 -3.17
C TYR A 82 2.50 8.63 -3.29
N GLU A 83 2.44 9.97 -3.27
CA GLU A 83 3.64 10.83 -3.31
C GLU A 83 4.55 10.63 -2.10
N VAL A 84 3.98 10.47 -0.89
CA VAL A 84 4.74 10.18 0.33
C VAL A 84 5.43 8.81 0.23
N LEU A 85 4.72 7.79 -0.22
CA LEU A 85 5.29 6.45 -0.43
C LEU A 85 6.44 6.48 -1.43
N LEU A 86 6.27 7.20 -2.55
CA LEU A 86 7.30 7.32 -3.58
C LEU A 86 8.58 7.99 -3.02
N LYS A 87 8.43 9.08 -2.27
CA LYS A 87 9.57 9.75 -1.59
C LYS A 87 10.27 8.83 -0.58
N GLN A 88 9.51 8.00 0.14
CA GLN A 88 10.10 7.05 1.08
C GLN A 88 10.93 5.98 0.38
N ILE A 89 10.52 5.52 -0.80
CA ILE A 89 11.28 4.57 -1.62
C ILE A 89 12.60 5.21 -2.05
N GLU A 90 12.57 6.42 -2.61
CA GLU A 90 13.77 7.13 -3.05
C GLU A 90 14.79 7.36 -1.90
N GLN A 91 14.29 7.66 -0.71
CA GLN A 91 15.12 7.79 0.49
C GLN A 91 15.76 6.46 0.89
N LYS A 92 15.01 5.35 0.83
CA LYS A 92 15.53 4.01 1.13
C LYS A 92 16.60 3.59 0.13
N ASP A 93 16.41 3.87 -1.15
CA ASP A 93 17.41 3.58 -2.19
C ASP A 93 18.72 4.35 -1.95
N THR A 94 18.61 5.64 -1.61
CA THR A 94 19.78 6.46 -1.24
C THR A 94 20.52 5.91 -0.01
N GLN A 95 19.78 5.43 1.01
CA GLN A 95 20.37 4.81 2.20
C GLN A 95 21.10 3.51 1.85
N ILE A 96 20.55 2.70 0.95
CA ILE A 96 21.18 1.46 0.47
C ILE A 96 22.51 1.79 -0.22
N ASP A 97 22.54 2.79 -1.10
CA ASP A 97 23.77 3.20 -1.79
C ASP A 97 24.85 3.72 -0.82
N GLN A 98 24.45 4.47 0.20
CA GLN A 98 25.36 4.93 1.24
C GLN A 98 25.93 3.75 2.04
N LEU A 99 25.09 2.78 2.40
CA LEU A 99 25.53 1.56 3.10
C LEU A 99 26.50 0.75 2.25
N HIS A 100 26.24 0.58 0.95
CA HIS A 100 27.17 -0.09 0.04
C HIS A 100 28.54 0.60 0.01
N LYS A 101 28.60 1.94 -0.03
CA LYS A 101 29.86 2.69 0.05
C LYS A 101 30.58 2.47 1.39
N ILE A 102 29.84 2.48 2.50
CA ILE A 102 30.42 2.26 3.84
C ILE A 102 31.01 0.84 3.94
N ILE A 103 30.27 -0.18 3.49
CA ILE A 103 30.72 -1.57 3.49
C ILE A 103 32.01 -1.72 2.67
N TYR A 104 32.00 -1.21 1.44
CA TYR A 104 33.17 -1.25 0.57
C TYR A 104 34.42 -0.62 1.22
N ASN A 105 34.27 0.57 1.82
CA ASN A 105 35.37 1.25 2.50
C ASN A 105 35.87 0.45 3.71
N LYS A 106 34.95 -0.13 4.50
CA LYS A 106 35.30 -0.95 5.66
C LYS A 106 36.06 -2.22 5.24
N ASP A 107 35.60 -2.90 4.20
CA ASP A 107 36.24 -4.10 3.68
C ASP A 107 37.63 -3.79 3.11
N THR A 108 37.77 -2.65 2.43
CA THR A 108 39.08 -2.18 1.92
C THR A 108 40.07 -1.95 3.05
N LEU A 109 39.67 -1.23 4.11
CA LEU A 109 40.52 -0.99 5.28
C LEU A 109 40.92 -2.28 6.00
N LEU A 110 39.99 -3.23 6.13
CA LEU A 110 40.28 -4.54 6.72
C LEU A 110 41.33 -5.32 5.92
N ILE A 111 41.25 -5.29 4.58
CA ILE A 111 42.24 -5.92 3.70
C ILE A 111 43.60 -5.23 3.84
N GLU A 112 43.64 -3.91 3.89
CA GLU A 112 44.88 -3.14 4.08
C GLU A 112 45.55 -3.46 5.42
N ASP A 113 44.77 -3.53 6.50
CA ASP A 113 45.27 -3.88 7.83
C ASP A 113 45.75 -5.34 7.92
N GLN A 114 45.10 -6.27 7.21
CA GLN A 114 45.60 -7.64 7.08
C GLN A 114 46.93 -7.69 6.30
N LYS A 115 47.05 -6.93 5.20
CA LYS A 115 48.30 -6.83 4.44
C LYS A 115 49.44 -6.25 5.29
N LYS A 116 49.21 -5.17 6.04
CA LYS A 116 50.22 -4.56 6.93
C LYS A 116 50.70 -5.53 8.01
N ARG A 117 49.79 -6.29 8.63
CA ARG A 117 50.15 -7.32 9.63
C ARG A 117 50.98 -8.46 9.03
N ASN A 118 50.63 -8.91 7.83
CA ASN A 118 51.38 -9.98 7.16
C ASN A 118 52.77 -9.54 6.68
N ILE A 119 52.94 -8.26 6.30
CA ILE A 119 54.25 -7.72 5.89
C ILE A 119 55.13 -7.39 7.11
N GLY A 120 54.55 -6.91 8.22
CA GLY A 120 55.29 -6.61 9.47
C GLY A 120 55.71 -7.85 10.29
N GLY A 121 55.13 -9.02 10.01
CA GLY A 121 55.43 -10.27 10.72
C GLY A 121 56.66 -11.04 10.24
N ASN A 122 57.33 -10.61 9.16
CA ASN A 122 58.43 -11.37 8.54
C ASN A 122 59.83 -10.74 8.72
N SER A 123 60.00 -9.82 9.67
CA SER A 123 61.25 -9.05 9.86
C SER A 123 62.01 -9.37 11.16
N GLY A 124 61.72 -10.48 11.83
CA GLY A 124 62.34 -10.78 13.13
C GLY A 124 62.56 -12.25 13.39
N CYS A 125 63.58 -12.85 12.75
CA CYS A 125 64.33 -13.99 13.29
C CYS A 125 65.48 -14.39 12.33
N LEU A 126 66.56 -13.63 12.33
CA LEU A 126 67.87 -14.08 11.84
C LEU A 126 68.96 -13.41 12.67
N ALA A 127 69.09 -13.88 13.91
CA ALA A 127 70.24 -13.56 14.74
C ALA A 127 70.55 -14.73 15.66
N TYR A 128 71.74 -15.31 15.44
CA TYR A 128 72.51 -16.22 16.30
C TYR A 128 72.12 -17.69 16.35
N ARG A 129 72.78 -18.50 15.49
CA ARG A 129 73.32 -19.79 15.91
C ARG A 129 74.85 -19.72 15.83
N LYS A 130 75.49 -19.93 16.99
CA LYS A 130 76.91 -20.22 17.15
C LYS A 130 77.25 -21.57 16.52
#